data_AF-A0A935K349-F1
#
_entry.id   AF-A0A935K349-F1
#
_cell.length_a   1.000
_cell.length_b   1.000
_cell.length_c   1.000
_cell.angle_alpha   90.00
_cell.angle_beta   90.00
_cell.angle_gamma   90.00
#
_symmetry.space_group_name_H-M   'P 1'
#
loop_
_entity.id
_entity.type
_entity.pdbx_description
1 polymer ?
#
loop_
_entity_poly.entity_id
_entity_poly.type
_entity_poly.pdbx_seq_one_letter_code
_entity_poly.pdbx_strand_id
1 'polypeptide(L)' 'MPADTAYCYHCGKHHPIEEMRQVVTKGGKRWRCIKSIEATKKPTAERDAFGNTVTSINRSLNQNRMKAQVKE' A
#
# COMPACT_ATOMS: atom_id res chain seq x y z
N MET A 1 -2.98 -33.99 5.37
CA MET A 1 -3.82 -33.36 4.33
C MET A 1 -2.87 -32.59 3.41
N PRO A 2 -2.74 -32.95 2.12
CA PRO A 2 -1.91 -32.15 1.22
C PRO A 2 -2.55 -30.76 1.15
N ALA A 3 -1.79 -29.72 1.50
CA ALA A 3 -2.26 -28.36 1.32
C ALA A 3 -2.43 -28.14 -0.19
N ASP A 4 -3.68 -28.07 -0.66
CA ASP A 4 -3.95 -27.72 -2.05
C ASP A 4 -3.28 -26.37 -2.32
N THR A 5 -2.31 -26.36 -3.22
CA THR A 5 -1.61 -25.13 -3.61
C THR A 5 -2.13 -24.67 -4.96
N ALA A 6 -2.31 -23.36 -5.12
CA ALA A 6 -2.71 -22.76 -6.39
C ALA A 6 -1.64 -21.79 -6.88
N TYR A 7 -1.66 -21.54 -8.19
CA TYR A 7 -0.68 -20.68 -8.85
C TYR A 7 -1.07 -19.21 -8.75
N CYS A 8 -0.18 -18.37 -8.19
CA CYS A 8 -0.40 -16.93 -8.10
C CYS A 8 0.13 -16.21 -9.34
N TYR A 9 -0.78 -15.58 -10.10
CA TYR A 9 -0.44 -14.80 -11.30
C TYR A 9 0.38 -13.53 -11.01
N HIS A 10 0.46 -13.08 -9.76
CA HIS A 10 1.25 -11.88 -9.40
C HIS A 10 2.67 -12.22 -8.93
N CYS A 11 2.84 -13.30 -8.16
CA CYS A 11 4.13 -13.69 -7.60
C CYS A 11 4.87 -14.71 -8.46
N GLY A 12 4.20 -15.38 -9.40
CA GLY A 12 4.78 -16.43 -10.23
C GLY A 12 5.13 -17.72 -9.47
N LYS A 13 4.54 -17.92 -8.28
CA LYS A 13 4.80 -19.05 -7.39
C LYS A 13 3.49 -19.72 -6.96
N HIS A 14 3.59 -20.98 -6.53
CA HIS A 14 2.48 -21.70 -5.91
C HIS A 14 2.36 -21.32 -4.44
N HIS A 15 1.13 -21.05 -3.98
CA HIS A 15 0.80 -20.74 -2.60
C HIS A 15 -0.30 -21.69 -2.11
N PRO A 16 -0.41 -21.96 -0.80
CA PRO A 16 -1.55 -22.70 -0.27
C PRO A 16 -2.86 -21.96 -0.59
N ILE A 17 -3.90 -22.71 -0.95
CA ILE A 17 -5.22 -22.16 -1.31
C ILE A 17 -5.79 -21.31 -0.17
N GLU A 18 -5.49 -21.65 1.08
CA GLU A 18 -5.85 -20.88 2.27
C GLU A 18 -5.32 -19.43 2.23
N GLU A 19 -4.14 -19.22 1.65
CA GLU A 19 -3.52 -17.90 1.45
C GLU A 19 -3.82 -17.29 0.07
N MET A 20 -4.77 -17.86 -0.68
CA MET A 20 -5.10 -17.42 -2.04
C MET A 20 -6.56 -17.00 -2.17
N ARG A 21 -6.81 -16.06 -3.10
CA ARG A 21 -8.15 -15.61 -3.40
C ARG A 21 -8.32 -15.36 -4.89
N GLN A 22 -9.49 -15.74 -5.41
CA GLN A 22 -9.88 -15.34 -6.75
C GLN A 22 -10.29 -13.87 -6.74
N VAL A 23 -9.59 -13.06 -7.51
CA VAL A 23 -9.96 -11.68 -7.80
C VAL A 23 -10.71 -11.61 -9.12
N VAL A 24 -11.86 -10.94 -9.10
CA VAL A 24 -12.63 -10.68 -10.31
C VAL A 24 -12.03 -9.44 -10.98
N THR A 25 -11.53 -9.60 -12.19
CA THR A 25 -11.07 -8.49 -13.04
C THR A 25 -12.03 -8.33 -14.22
N LYS A 26 -12.01 -7.17 -14.90
CA LYS A 26 -12.88 -6.91 -16.07
C LYS A 26 -12.83 -8.01 -17.16
N GLY A 27 -11.73 -8.75 -17.26
CA GLY A 27 -11.54 -9.84 -18.22
C GLY A 27 -11.62 -11.25 -17.64
N GLY A 28 -12.15 -11.44 -16.42
CA GLY A 28 -12.32 -12.76 -15.81
C GLY A 28 -11.74 -12.90 -14.39
N LYS A 29 -11.92 -14.10 -13.82
CA LYS A 29 -11.44 -14.47 -12.48
C LYS A 29 -9.98 -14.91 -12.54
N ARG A 30 -9.12 -14.33 -11.69
CA ARG A 30 -7.70 -14.69 -11.59
C ARG A 30 -7.33 -15.03 -10.15
N TRP A 31 -6.46 -16.03 -9.98
CA TRP A 31 -5.93 -16.39 -8.67
C TRP A 31 -4.76 -15.47 -8.28
N ARG A 32 -4.84 -14.85 -7.10
CA ARG A 32 -3.76 -14.07 -6.50
C ARG A 32 -3.63 -14.39 -5.02
N CYS A 33 -2.42 -14.31 -4.48
CA CYS A 33 -2.18 -14.46 -3.05
C CYS A 33 -2.77 -13.28 -2.27
N ILE A 34 -3.24 -13.54 -1.05
CA ILE A 34 -3.84 -12.52 -0.17
C ILE A 34 -2.86 -11.36 0.05
N LYS A 35 -1.57 -11.64 0.27
CA LYS A 35 -0.51 -10.62 0.42
C LYS A 35 -0.46 -9.61 -0.74
N SER A 36 -0.58 -10.07 -1.99
CA SER A 36 -0.61 -9.19 -3.17
C SER A 36 -1.90 -8.39 -3.25
N ILE A 37 -3.02 -9.02 -2.90
CA ILE A 37 -4.33 -8.37 -2.87
C ILE A 37 -4.33 -7.27 -1.81
N GLU A 38 -3.81 -7.53 -0.62
CA GLU A 38 -3.64 -6.57 0.48
C GLU A 38 -2.68 -5.45 0.11
N ALA A 39 -1.53 -5.76 -0.51
CA ALA A 39 -0.60 -4.76 -1.01
C ALA A 39 -1.23 -3.84 -2.07
N THR A 40 -2.13 -4.37 -2.91
CA THR A 40 -2.89 -3.58 -3.89
C THR A 40 -4.08 -2.84 -3.24
N LYS A 41 -4.67 -3.43 -2.18
CA LYS A 41 -5.75 -2.85 -1.39
C LYS A 41 -5.28 -1.76 -0.45
N LYS A 42 -3.97 -1.65 -0.16
CA LYS A 42 -3.42 -0.54 0.61
C LYS A 42 -3.87 0.76 -0.06
N PRO A 43 -4.81 1.46 0.57
CA PRO A 43 -5.50 2.55 -0.09
C PRO A 43 -4.55 3.73 -0.16
N THR A 44 -4.75 4.56 -1.17
CA THR A 44 -4.22 5.91 -1.29
C THR A 44 -4.31 6.71 0.03
N ALA A 45 -5.23 6.34 0.93
CA ALA A 45 -5.38 6.93 2.27
C ALA A 45 -4.14 6.82 3.18
N GLU A 46 -3.33 5.75 3.09
CA GLU A 46 -2.08 5.66 3.88
C GLU A 46 -1.00 6.60 3.31
N ARG A 47 -1.05 6.91 2.00
CA ARG A 47 -0.20 7.95 1.39
C ARG A 47 -0.67 9.36 1.73
N ASP A 48 -1.98 9.60 1.83
CA ASP A 48 -2.54 10.92 2.15
C ASP A 48 -2.27 11.34 3.61
N ALA A 49 -2.36 10.40 4.56
CA ALA A 49 -2.02 10.65 5.96
C ALA A 49 -0.54 11.07 6.14
N PHE A 50 0.37 10.47 5.38
CA PHE A 50 1.78 10.87 5.37
C PHE A 50 1.98 12.26 4.74
N GLY A 51 1.31 12.55 3.62
CA GLY A 51 1.36 13.86 2.95
C GLY A 51 0.89 15.02 3.84
N ASN A 52 -0.18 14.81 4.62
CA ASN A 52 -0.65 15.79 5.60
C ASN A 52 0.35 16.02 6.74
N THR A 53 1.01 14.95 7.22
CA THR A 53 2.02 15.05 8.29
C THR A 53 3.24 15.85 7.83
N VAL A 54 3.75 15.57 6.62
CA VAL A 54 4.91 16.28 6.04
C VAL A 54 4.60 17.76 5.77
N THR A 55 3.40 18.08 5.29
CA THR A 55 2.96 19.47 5.07
C THR A 55 2.92 20.27 6.38
N SER A 56 2.41 19.68 7.45
CA SER A 56 2.35 20.32 8.78
C SER A 56 3.75 20.61 9.36
N ILE A 57 4.67 19.65 9.22
CA ILE A 57 6.07 19.80 9.65
C ILE A 57 6.77 20.89 8.83
N ASN A 58 6.64 20.86 7.50
CA ASN A 58 7.25 21.87 6.63
C ASN A 58 6.72 23.28 6.88
N ARG A 59 5.41 23.43 7.14
CA ARG A 59 4.81 24.74 7.50
C ARG A 59 5.38 25.28 8.81
N SER A 60 5.55 24.42 9.80
CA SER A 60 6.10 24.79 11.12
C SER A 60 7.57 25.18 11.03
N LEU A 61 8.37 24.42 10.26
CA LEU A 61 9.78 24.73 10.01
C LEU A 61 9.94 26.04 9.21
N ASN A 62 9.09 26.27 8.21
CA ASN A 62 9.10 27.50 7.42
C ASN A 62 8.75 28.74 8.27
N GLN A 63 7.75 28.64 9.15
CA GLN A 63 7.40 29.73 10.07
C GLN A 63 8.54 30.04 11.06
N ASN A 64 9.26 29.02 11.53
CA ASN A 64 10.37 29.23 12.44
C ASN A 64 11.59 29.86 11.74
N ARG A 65 11.85 29.50 10.47
CA ARG A 65 12.87 30.13 9.64
C ARG A 65 12.53 31.58 9.31
N MET A 66 11.28 31.88 8.98
CA MET A 66 10.82 33.25 8.73
C MET A 66 10.91 34.14 9.98
N LYS A 67 10.65 33.59 11.17
CA LYS A 67 10.82 34.33 12.44
C LYS A 67 12.29 34.56 12.80
N ALA A 68 13.20 33.65 12.43
CA ALA A 68 14.63 33.81 12.65
C ALA A 68 15.24 34.87 11.72
N GLN A 69 14.75 35.01 10.48
CA GLN A 69 15.25 35.96 9.49
C GLN A 69 14.80 37.41 9.72
N VAL A 70 13.78 37.65 10.56
CA VAL A 70 13.29 39.00 10.91
C VAL A 70 14.00 39.57 12.15
N LYS A 71 14.95 38.83 12.73
CA LYS A 71 15.67 39.22 13.96
C LYS A 71 17.13 39.64 13.74
N GLU A 72 17.54 39.84 12.48
CA GLU A 72 18.79 40.52 12.11
C GLU A 72 18.52 41.95 11.64
#